data_AF-A0A838SQC7-F1
#
_entry.id   AF-A0A838SQC7-F1
#
_cell.length_a   1.000
_cell.length_b   1.000
_cell.length_c   1.000
_cell.angle_alpha   90.00
_cell.angle_beta   90.00
_cell.angle_gamma   90.00
#
_symmetry.space_group_name_H-M   'P 1'
#
loop_
_entity.id
_entity.type
_entity.pdbx_description
1 polymer ?
#
loop_
_entity_poly.entity_id
_entity_poly.type
_entity_poly.pdbx_seq_one_letter_code
_entity_poly.pdbx_strand_id
1 'polypeptide(L)'
;MLLSDRDIRAEIAKGRVVLTPYDESMVQPSSVDVRLDRYFRVFENHRYPHIDPSVEQPDLTRLVEPTGGEPFILHPGEFVLASTYEVVHLPDDVAGRLEGKSSLGRLGLLTHSTAGFVDPGFDGHVT
;
A
#
# COMPACT_ATOMS: atom_id res chain seq x y z
N MET A 1 11.11 -14.43 -11.06
CA MET A 1 11.14 -15.47 -10.01
C MET A 1 10.46 -14.89 -8.79
N LEU A 2 9.63 -15.65 -8.06
CA LEU A 2 9.02 -15.18 -6.82
C LEU A 2 9.82 -15.73 -5.64
N LEU A 3 10.13 -14.89 -4.65
CA LEU A 3 10.87 -15.34 -3.46
C LEU A 3 9.98 -16.22 -2.58
N SER A 4 10.54 -17.33 -2.11
CA SER A 4 9.90 -18.14 -1.07
C SER A 4 9.98 -17.44 0.28
N ASP A 5 9.17 -17.86 1.24
CA ASP A 5 9.24 -17.38 2.63
C ASP A 5 10.64 -17.49 3.24
N ARG A 6 11.37 -18.58 2.95
CA ARG A 6 12.76 -18.76 3.38
C ARG A 6 13.69 -17.72 2.75
N ASP A 7 13.52 -17.45 1.46
CA ASP A 7 14.36 -16.49 0.75
C ASP A 7 14.04 -15.05 1.18
N ILE A 8 12.76 -14.73 1.40
CA ILE A 8 12.31 -13.46 1.98
C ILE A 8 12.98 -13.23 3.35
N ARG A 9 12.92 -14.22 4.25
CA ARG A 9 13.59 -14.13 5.57
C ARG A 9 15.10 -13.95 5.42
N ALA A 10 15.73 -14.61 4.44
CA ALA A 10 17.15 -14.46 4.19
C ALA A 10 17.50 -13.04 3.70
N GLU A 11 16.70 -12.44 2.82
CA GLU A 11 16.91 -11.06 2.36
C GLU A 11 16.68 -10.03 3.46
N ILE A 12 15.70 -10.26 4.34
CA ILE A 12 15.45 -9.43 5.53
C ILE A 12 16.60 -9.55 6.54
N ALA A 13 17.06 -10.77 6.83
CA ALA A 13 18.18 -11.00 7.75
C ALA A 13 19.50 -10.40 7.27
N LYS A 14 19.70 -10.30 5.94
CA LYS A 14 20.84 -9.60 5.33
C LYS A 14 20.68 -8.07 5.32
N GLY A 15 19.51 -7.55 5.70
CA GLY A 15 19.17 -6.13 5.65
C GLY A 15 19.01 -5.58 4.22
N ARG A 16 18.81 -6.44 3.22
CA ARG A 16 18.62 -6.02 1.83
C ARG A 16 17.19 -5.58 1.57
N VAL A 17 16.23 -6.37 2.05
CA VAL A 17 14.81 -6.02 2.08
C VAL A 17 14.47 -5.60 3.50
N VAL A 18 13.88 -4.43 3.69
CA VAL A 18 13.52 -3.94 5.03
C VAL A 18 12.05 -3.55 5.05
N LEU A 19 11.34 -3.98 6.10
CA LEU A 19 10.02 -3.48 6.45
C LEU A 19 10.12 -2.86 7.83
N THR A 20 9.74 -1.59 7.98
CA THR A 20 9.80 -0.90 9.27
C THR A 20 8.40 -0.43 9.68
N PRO A 21 7.79 -0.99 10.74
CA PRO A 21 8.31 -2.07 11.60
C PRO A 21 8.14 -3.48 11.01
N TYR A 22 9.14 -4.34 11.21
CA TYR A 22 9.10 -5.75 10.80
C TYR A 22 8.42 -6.62 11.87
N ASP A 23 7.56 -7.53 11.41
CA ASP A 23 6.97 -8.59 12.23
C ASP A 23 7.10 -9.91 11.49
N GLU A 24 7.87 -10.84 12.05
CA GLU A 24 8.13 -12.15 11.43
C GLU A 24 6.85 -12.99 11.26
N SER A 25 5.84 -12.77 12.10
CA SER A 25 4.57 -13.49 12.01
C SER A 25 3.76 -13.14 10.76
N MET A 26 4.09 -12.03 10.09
CA MET A 26 3.44 -11.56 8.87
C MET A 26 4.00 -12.23 7.60
N VAL A 27 5.10 -13.00 7.70
CA VAL A 27 5.68 -13.71 6.55
C VAL A 27 4.79 -14.89 6.15
N GLN A 28 4.39 -14.90 4.88
CA GLN A 28 3.58 -15.91 4.21
C GLN A 28 4.46 -16.78 3.28
N PRO A 29 3.96 -17.90 2.70
CA PRO A 29 4.76 -18.83 1.89
C PRO A 29 5.56 -18.21 0.74
N SER A 30 5.11 -17.08 0.19
CA SER A 30 5.81 -16.33 -0.86
C SER A 30 5.46 -14.84 -0.87
N SER A 31 5.15 -14.27 0.30
CA SER A 31 4.85 -12.85 0.47
C SER A 31 5.04 -12.42 1.93
N VAL A 32 4.88 -11.13 2.21
CA VAL A 32 4.77 -10.59 3.58
C VAL A 32 3.47 -9.81 3.63
N ASP A 33 2.60 -10.11 4.60
CA ASP A 33 1.43 -9.29 4.85
C ASP A 33 1.87 -7.88 5.28
N VAL A 34 1.13 -6.86 4.85
CA VAL A 34 1.33 -5.46 5.24
C VAL A 34 0.08 -4.94 5.96
N ARG A 35 0.24 -3.87 6.72
CA ARG A 35 -0.86 -3.23 7.47
C ARG A 35 -1.26 -1.92 6.81
N LEU A 36 -2.49 -1.49 7.09
CA LEU A 36 -3.06 -0.22 6.63
C LEU A 36 -2.68 0.89 7.60
N ASP A 37 -2.14 2.00 7.09
CA ASP A 37 -1.90 3.21 7.89
C ASP A 37 -3.20 4.00 8.12
N ARG A 38 -3.19 4.95 9.05
CA ARG A 38 -4.36 5.75 9.44
C ARG A 38 -4.67 6.92 8.51
N TYR A 39 -3.79 7.21 7.55
CA TYR A 39 -3.92 8.35 6.64
C TYR A 39 -4.59 7.95 5.33
N PHE A 40 -5.68 8.65 5.01
CA PHE A 40 -6.44 8.47 3.77
C PHE A 40 -6.50 9.77 3.00
N ARG A 41 -6.54 9.69 1.66
CA ARG A 41 -6.91 10.82 0.80
C ARG A 41 -8.24 10.54 0.11
N VAL A 42 -9.16 11.48 0.26
CA VAL A 42 -10.48 11.45 -0.38
C VAL A 42 -10.53 12.51 -1.49
N PHE A 43 -11.26 12.22 -2.57
CA PHE A 43 -11.35 13.11 -3.73
C PHE A 43 -12.41 14.19 -3.53
N GLU A 44 -12.04 15.45 -3.77
CA GLU A 44 -12.95 16.61 -3.74
C GLU A 44 -13.53 16.88 -5.13
N ASN A 45 -14.32 15.92 -5.63
CA ASN A 45 -14.89 15.92 -6.98
C ASN A 45 -15.75 17.15 -7.31
N HIS A 46 -16.26 17.87 -6.30
CA HIS A 46 -17.04 19.09 -6.50
C HIS A 46 -16.18 20.32 -6.84
N ARG A 47 -14.86 20.27 -6.64
CA ARG A 47 -13.93 21.39 -6.89
C ARG A 47 -13.41 21.43 -8.32
N TYR A 48 -13.43 20.30 -9.04
CA TYR A 48 -12.94 20.18 -10.40
C TYR A 48 -13.97 19.48 -11.30
N PRO A 49 -14.18 19.94 -12.54
CA PRO A 49 -15.09 19.27 -13.47
C PRO A 49 -14.54 17.94 -14.02
N HIS A 50 -13.22 17.73 -13.97
CA HIS A 50 -12.53 16.53 -14.43
C HIS A 50 -11.11 16.43 -13.83
N ILE A 51 -10.45 15.29 -14.06
CA ILE A 51 -9.04 15.07 -13.77
C ILE A 51 -8.25 15.24 -15.07
N ASP A 52 -7.24 16.10 -15.09
CA ASP A 52 -6.32 16.30 -16.20
C ASP A 52 -4.88 16.05 -15.70
N PRO A 53 -4.27 14.90 -16.05
CA PRO A 53 -2.91 14.55 -15.62
C PRO A 53 -1.82 15.50 -16.11
N SER A 54 -2.10 16.38 -17.07
CA SER A 54 -1.12 17.32 -17.63
C SER A 54 -1.00 18.63 -16.83
N VAL A 55 -1.89 18.86 -15.86
CA VAL A 55 -1.93 20.08 -15.04
C VAL A 55 -1.93 19.75 -13.55
N GLU A 56 -1.43 20.68 -12.75
CA GLU A 56 -1.46 20.52 -11.29
C GLU A 56 -2.88 20.78 -10.73
N GLN A 57 -3.36 19.85 -9.91
CA GLN A 57 -4.67 19.95 -9.24
C GLN A 57 -4.49 19.73 -7.72
N PRO A 58 -3.88 20.68 -7.00
CA PRO A 58 -3.42 20.47 -5.61
C PRO A 58 -4.57 20.23 -4.63
N ASP A 59 -5.76 20.72 -4.96
CA ASP A 59 -6.97 20.61 -4.17
C ASP A 59 -7.82 19.38 -4.52
N LEU A 60 -7.34 18.49 -5.41
CA LEU A 60 -8.09 17.33 -5.90
C LEU A 60 -8.38 16.33 -4.77
N THR A 61 -7.50 16.28 -3.77
CA THR A 61 -7.68 15.42 -2.60
C THR A 61 -7.44 16.17 -1.31
N ARG A 62 -8.08 15.71 -0.23
CA ARG A 62 -7.74 16.13 1.14
C ARG A 62 -7.38 14.94 2.02
N LEU A 63 -6.55 15.20 3.02
CA LEU A 63 -6.18 14.23 4.03
C LEU A 63 -7.32 13.99 5.01
N VAL A 64 -7.53 12.73 5.37
CA VAL A 64 -8.48 12.27 6.39
C VAL A 64 -7.76 11.29 7.31
N GLU A 65 -7.95 11.48 8.60
CA GLU A 65 -7.47 10.60 9.66
C GLU A 65 -8.66 10.28 10.57
N PRO A 66 -9.07 9.00 10.73
CA PRO A 66 -10.08 8.61 11.69
C PRO A 66 -9.66 8.97 13.12
N THR A 67 -10.60 9.44 13.94
CA THR A 67 -10.30 9.87 15.31
C THR A 67 -10.29 8.70 16.29
N GLY A 68 -9.20 8.58 17.06
CA GLY A 68 -9.09 7.57 18.13
C GLY A 68 -9.14 6.14 17.60
N GLY A 69 -10.13 5.36 18.04
CA GLY A 69 -10.34 3.96 17.63
C GLY A 69 -11.41 3.78 16.56
N GLU A 70 -11.88 4.87 15.93
CA GLU A 70 -12.91 4.79 14.92
C GLU A 70 -12.38 4.27 13.58
N PRO A 71 -13.14 3.44 12.85
CA PRO A 71 -12.75 2.96 11.53
C PRO A 71 -12.92 4.05 10.47
N PHE A 72 -12.15 3.94 9.38
CA PHE A 72 -12.48 4.59 8.13
C PHE A 72 -13.61 3.82 7.42
N ILE A 73 -14.73 4.49 7.09
CA ILE A 73 -15.85 3.87 6.39
C ILE A 73 -15.70 4.09 4.89
N LEU A 74 -15.37 3.02 4.16
CA LEU A 74 -15.34 3.02 2.69
C LEU A 74 -16.71 2.59 2.15
N HIS A 75 -17.47 3.53 1.58
CA HIS A 75 -18.77 3.23 0.99
C HIS A 75 -18.62 2.54 -0.38
N PRO A 76 -19.63 1.74 -0.82
CA PRO A 76 -19.61 1.12 -2.13
C PRO A 76 -19.47 2.14 -3.26
N GLY A 77 -18.52 1.91 -4.17
CA GLY A 77 -18.25 2.79 -5.32
C GLY A 77 -17.31 3.96 -5.04
N GLU A 78 -16.93 4.19 -3.78
CA GLU A 78 -15.95 5.20 -3.42
C GLU A 78 -14.51 4.75 -3.72
N PHE A 79 -13.66 5.70 -4.08
CA PHE A 79 -12.23 5.50 -4.30
C PHE A 79 -11.43 6.45 -3.39
N VAL A 80 -10.46 5.88 -2.67
CA VAL A 80 -9.60 6.60 -1.74
C VAL A 80 -8.16 6.15 -1.93
N LEU A 81 -7.21 7.02 -1.62
CA LEU A 81 -5.81 6.63 -1.48
C LEU A 81 -5.54 6.33 -0.02
N ALA A 82 -4.73 5.31 0.24
CA ALA A 82 -4.23 4.99 1.57
C ALA A 82 -2.73 4.71 1.46
N SER A 83 -2.12 4.20 2.51
CA SER A 83 -0.73 3.75 2.46
C SER A 83 -0.50 2.56 3.39
N THR A 84 0.56 1.81 3.14
CA THR A 84 1.04 0.80 4.07
C THR A 84 1.51 1.46 5.36
N TYR A 85 1.27 0.81 6.49
CA TYR A 85 1.83 1.23 7.78
C TYR A 85 3.34 1.03 7.81
N GLU A 86 3.84 -0.04 7.19
CA GLU A 86 5.26 -0.28 7.03
C GLU A 86 5.90 0.67 6.02
N VAL A 87 7.10 1.16 6.35
CA VAL A 87 8.07 1.68 5.38
C VAL A 87 8.81 0.50 4.78
N VAL A 88 8.77 0.37 3.45
CA VAL A 88 9.41 -0.70 2.70
C VAL A 88 10.64 -0.16 2.00
N HIS A 89 11.78 -0.84 2.17
CA HIS A 89 13.00 -0.63 1.40
C HIS A 89 13.32 -1.89 0.60
N LEU A 90 13.58 -1.72 -0.70
CA LEU A 90 13.99 -2.78 -1.62
C LEU A 90 15.38 -2.50 -2.21
N PRO A 91 16.22 -3.53 -2.41
CA PRO A 91 17.48 -3.38 -3.13
C PRO A 91 17.24 -3.13 -4.63
N ASP A 92 18.31 -2.84 -5.38
CA ASP A 92 18.29 -2.50 -6.81
C ASP A 92 17.99 -3.68 -7.76
N ASP A 93 17.97 -4.91 -7.24
CA ASP A 93 17.73 -6.14 -7.99
C ASP A 93 16.45 -6.89 -7.60
N VAL A 94 15.63 -6.31 -6.70
CA VAL A 94 14.35 -6.89 -6.26
C VAL A 94 13.23 -5.90 -6.48
N ALA A 95 12.21 -6.31 -7.23
CA ALA A 95 10.95 -5.60 -7.34
C ALA A 95 9.89 -6.24 -6.43
N GLY A 96 8.97 -5.42 -5.93
CA GLY A 96 7.81 -5.85 -5.15
C GLY A 96 6.53 -5.85 -5.97
N ARG A 97 5.53 -6.60 -5.50
CA ARG A 97 4.16 -6.51 -6.01
C ARG A 97 3.19 -6.54 -4.83
N LEU A 98 2.41 -5.48 -4.69
CA LEU A 98 1.30 -5.41 -3.75
C LEU A 98 0.16 -6.27 -4.29
N GLU A 99 -0.49 -7.02 -3.39
CA GLU A 99 -1.61 -7.89 -3.72
C GLU A 99 -2.68 -7.81 -2.64
N GLY A 100 -3.94 -7.97 -3.04
CA GLY A 100 -5.06 -8.07 -2.12
C GLY A 100 -5.09 -9.43 -1.41
N LYS A 101 -5.48 -9.44 -0.13
CA LYS A 101 -5.77 -10.70 0.57
C LYS A 101 -7.08 -11.27 0.06
N SER A 102 -7.08 -12.57 -0.24
CA SER A 102 -8.28 -13.29 -0.72
C SER A 102 -9.49 -13.15 0.21
N SER A 103 -9.27 -13.07 1.53
CA SER A 103 -10.34 -12.83 2.50
C SER A 103 -11.05 -11.48 2.30
N LEU A 104 -10.30 -10.43 1.95
CA LEU A 104 -10.82 -9.09 1.72
C LEU A 104 -11.41 -8.94 0.32
N GLY A 105 -10.78 -9.56 -0.69
CA GLY A 105 -11.29 -9.58 -2.05
C GLY A 105 -12.68 -10.22 -2.16
N ARG A 106 -12.97 -11.25 -1.36
CA ARG A 106 -14.31 -11.86 -1.29
C ARG A 106 -15.39 -10.96 -0.67
N LEU A 107 -14.99 -9.90 0.02
CA LEU A 107 -15.88 -8.88 0.58
C LEU A 107 -16.03 -7.66 -0.35
N GLY A 108 -15.41 -7.70 -1.55
CA GLY A 108 -15.45 -6.61 -2.51
C GLY A 108 -14.42 -5.50 -2.27
N LEU A 109 -13.45 -5.70 -1.37
CA LEU A 109 -12.38 -4.74 -1.16
C LEU A 109 -11.26 -4.92 -2.20
N LEU A 110 -10.99 -3.87 -2.96
CA LEU A 110 -9.88 -3.77 -3.90
C LEU A 110 -8.79 -2.90 -3.26
N THR A 111 -7.62 -3.49 -2.98
CA THR A 111 -6.50 -2.82 -2.28
C THR A 111 -5.61 -2.02 -3.22
N HIS A 112 -5.54 -2.39 -4.50
CA HIS A 112 -4.95 -1.59 -5.56
C HIS A 112 -5.67 -1.92 -6.86
N SER A 113 -5.83 -0.91 -7.72
CA SER A 113 -6.53 -1.06 -9.00
C SER A 113 -5.66 -0.71 -10.20
N THR A 114 -4.51 -0.06 -9.99
CA THR A 114 -3.77 0.63 -11.06
C THR A 114 -2.26 0.40 -11.05
N ALA A 115 -1.61 0.45 -9.88
CA ALA A 115 -0.15 0.40 -9.78
C ALA A 115 0.32 -0.40 -8.55
N GLY A 116 0.16 -1.72 -8.60
CA GLY A 116 0.66 -2.61 -7.53
C GLY A 116 2.15 -2.95 -7.64
N PHE A 117 2.88 -2.42 -8.62
CA PHE A 117 4.30 -2.73 -8.81
C PHE A 117 5.18 -1.77 -8.00
N VAL A 118 6.13 -2.31 -7.26
CA VAL A 118 7.09 -1.53 -6.45
C VAL A 118 8.48 -1.71 -7.07
N ASP A 119 9.07 -0.61 -7.52
CA ASP A 119 10.33 -0.62 -8.24
C ASP A 119 11.52 -1.04 -7.35
N PRO A 120 12.58 -1.62 -7.93
CA PRO A 120 13.85 -1.81 -7.23
C PRO A 120 14.44 -0.47 -6.76
N GLY A 121 15.04 -0.47 -5.57
CA GLY A 121 15.54 0.75 -4.92
C GLY A 121 14.47 1.63 -4.27
N PHE A 122 13.19 1.20 -4.27
CA PHE A 122 12.12 1.90 -3.56
C PHE A 122 12.41 1.99 -2.06
N ASP A 123 12.14 3.15 -1.48
CA ASP A 123 12.23 3.42 -0.03
C ASP A 123 11.07 4.34 0.38
N GLY A 124 10.07 3.80 1.09
CA GLY A 124 8.92 4.59 1.53
C GLY A 124 7.70 3.75 1.92
N HIS A 125 6.59 4.45 2.18
CA HIS A 125 5.28 3.81 2.33
C HIS A 125 4.70 3.51 0.94
N VAL A 126 4.21 2.29 0.72
CA VAL A 126 3.53 1.93 -0.53
C VAL A 126 2.14 2.56 -0.49
N THR A 127 1.81 3.36 -1.50
CA THR A 127 0.50 4.01 -1.66
C THR A 127 -0.51 3.08 -2.32
#